data_AF-A0A7C5A9T3-F1
#
_entry.id   AF-A0A7C5A9T3-F1
#
_cell.length_a   1.000
_cell.length_b   1.000
_cell.length_c   1.000
_cell.angle_alpha   90.00
_cell.angle_beta   90.00
_cell.angle_gamma   90.00
#
_symmetry.space_group_name_H-M   'P 1'
#
loop_
_entity.id
_entity.type
_entity.pdbx_description
1 polymer ?
#
loop_
_entity_poly.entity_id
_entity_poly.type
_entity_poly.pdbx_seq_one_letter_code
_entity_poly.pdbx_strand_id
1 'polypeptide(L)'
;MISLKIREYILISLLVISIIFIHPFNKDSLILRDVFYSGNLFYEGDYLYDINNIPVKNITHFETLISELEPNQSVSVTILRENIPYFYRMFTDEVKVLNESGKNNLGFYVYPSSFSNLKFSTYFSGYTTYKITSEDIQHDLKVLDKRLYLAGVKDYNIKAKDDTIIINSNKIYDLSSILQAKGNFEVKLGNETIFTNKDLTYVCLDSVGCNALVYAAYNRSPTGLETEVVYNLILDISLTDSASAKFPELTKNLGIAKCEQSTCFLNDSLKFYLDGKYIGYEDISVTAAKMPLKKLTIKNEFKNKNEALHQLKELKYLLQGKVNLKNIEKSDNPSNYKVLFFSLLLLPLFILIFGGSFIIYKLGQKRTALYGILIGVSEIIFAYGILAILNIYINLYFMILIILFSILTFVYQSYISINSAKESFSKRAIAFTNNKINKIYFILLAIAVLAVLFLPLYSIFVIIQALYILIVSKPAFIDRLNY
;
A
#
# COMPACT_ATOMS: atom_id res chain seq x y z
N MET A 1 -19.92 32.14 -12.09
CA MET A 1 -19.90 31.42 -13.38
C MET A 1 -18.44 31.39 -13.84
N ILE A 2 -17.77 30.23 -13.84
CA ILE A 2 -16.35 30.15 -14.26
C ILE A 2 -16.25 30.45 -15.76
N SER A 3 -15.39 31.39 -16.15
CA SER A 3 -15.17 31.78 -17.55
C SER A 3 -14.63 30.61 -18.37
N LEU A 4 -14.92 30.59 -19.68
CA LEU A 4 -14.47 29.52 -20.58
C LEU A 4 -12.95 29.31 -20.52
N LYS A 5 -12.19 30.40 -20.55
CA LYS A 5 -10.71 30.37 -20.48
C LYS A 5 -10.23 29.67 -19.21
N ILE A 6 -10.82 29.96 -18.05
CA ILE A 6 -10.44 29.33 -16.78
C ILE A 6 -10.69 27.81 -16.84
N ARG A 7 -11.76 27.34 -17.49
CA ARG A 7 -12.01 25.90 -17.62
C ARG A 7 -11.01 25.19 -18.52
N GLU A 8 -10.64 25.82 -19.65
CA GLU A 8 -9.59 25.31 -20.53
C GLU A 8 -8.28 25.14 -19.77
N TYR A 9 -7.89 26.16 -18.98
CA TYR A 9 -6.72 26.06 -18.12
C TYR A 9 -6.84 24.95 -17.07
N ILE A 10 -7.99 24.80 -16.40
CA ILE A 10 -8.21 23.72 -15.44
C ILE A 10 -8.04 22.35 -16.10
N LEU A 11 -8.60 22.14 -17.30
CA LEU A 11 -8.49 20.86 -18.00
C LEU A 11 -7.06 20.55 -18.43
N ILE A 12 -6.36 21.54 -19.00
CA ILE A 12 -4.96 21.40 -19.36
C ILE A 12 -4.12 21.08 -18.11
N SER A 13 -4.35 21.79 -17.01
CA SER A 13 -3.67 21.53 -15.73
C SER A 13 -3.96 20.12 -15.21
N LEU A 14 -5.21 19.66 -15.21
CA LEU A 14 -5.57 18.31 -14.78
C LEU A 14 -4.94 17.23 -15.65
N LEU A 15 -4.84 17.46 -16.96
CA LEU A 15 -4.21 16.53 -17.90
C LEU A 15 -2.69 16.48 -17.69
N VAL A 16 -2.04 17.64 -17.54
CA VAL A 16 -0.60 17.74 -17.23
C VAL A 16 -0.31 17.04 -15.90
N ILE A 17 -1.11 17.31 -14.86
CA ILE A 17 -1.03 16.62 -13.57
C ILE A 17 -1.18 15.11 -13.77
N SER A 18 -2.16 14.66 -14.54
CA SER A 18 -2.39 13.23 -14.81
C SER A 18 -1.19 12.56 -15.49
N ILE A 19 -0.62 13.20 -16.53
CA ILE A 19 0.58 12.69 -17.21
C ILE A 19 1.75 12.60 -16.25
N ILE A 20 1.97 13.66 -15.48
CA ILE A 20 3.01 13.73 -14.46
C ILE A 20 2.82 12.53 -13.50
N PHE A 21 1.62 12.33 -12.97
CA PHE A 21 1.30 11.22 -12.08
C PHE A 21 1.45 9.83 -12.68
N ILE A 22 1.15 9.63 -13.97
CA ILE A 22 1.31 8.34 -14.65
C ILE A 22 2.79 8.01 -14.85
N HIS A 23 3.60 8.97 -15.29
CA HIS A 23 4.96 8.75 -15.73
C HIS A 23 5.96 9.60 -14.95
N PRO A 24 6.63 9.03 -13.93
CA PRO A 24 7.81 9.67 -13.39
C PRO A 24 8.91 9.79 -14.43
N PHE A 25 9.28 11.03 -14.72
CA PHE A 25 10.29 11.38 -15.71
C PHE A 25 11.73 11.01 -15.28
N ASN A 26 11.92 10.30 -14.17
CA ASN A 26 13.23 9.96 -13.62
C ASN A 26 13.21 8.52 -13.04
N LYS A 27 13.63 7.50 -13.81
CA LYS A 27 13.34 6.08 -13.50
C LYS A 27 14.46 5.06 -13.71
N ASP A 28 15.68 5.48 -14.03
CA ASP A 28 16.82 4.56 -14.06
C ASP A 28 17.38 4.28 -12.65
N SER A 29 16.56 4.45 -11.61
CA SER A 29 16.94 4.24 -10.21
C SER A 29 16.34 2.95 -9.68
N LEU A 30 17.01 2.39 -8.68
CA LEU A 30 16.51 1.25 -7.91
C LEU A 30 15.79 1.75 -6.68
N ILE A 31 14.76 1.05 -6.23
CA ILE A 31 14.01 1.41 -5.01
C ILE A 31 14.48 0.51 -3.87
N LEU A 32 14.72 1.11 -2.70
CA LEU A 32 15.05 0.41 -1.47
C LEU A 32 13.86 -0.37 -0.94
N ARG A 33 14.14 -1.59 -0.46
CA ARG A 33 13.19 -2.49 0.15
C ARG A 33 13.82 -3.14 1.38
N ASP A 34 12.99 -3.47 2.36
CA ASP A 34 13.40 -4.31 3.50
C ASP A 34 14.66 -3.71 4.18
N VAL A 35 14.55 -2.45 4.61
CA VAL A 35 15.66 -1.69 5.19
C VAL A 35 15.82 -2.07 6.66
N PHE A 36 16.88 -2.82 6.99
CA PHE A 36 17.09 -3.40 8.32
C PHE A 36 18.17 -2.69 9.14
N TYR A 37 19.26 -2.24 8.50
CA TYR A 37 20.49 -1.85 9.23
C TYR A 37 21.12 -0.53 8.80
N SER A 38 20.52 0.18 7.87
CA SER A 38 21.04 1.49 7.48
C SER A 38 20.47 2.55 8.44
N GLY A 39 21.22 3.63 8.72
CA GLY A 39 20.90 4.61 9.76
C GLY A 39 19.47 5.16 9.67
N ASN A 40 19.07 6.01 10.64
CA ASN A 40 17.73 6.64 10.69
C ASN A 40 17.31 7.41 9.41
N LEU A 41 18.20 7.48 8.41
CA LEU A 41 18.05 8.20 7.17
C LEU A 41 17.43 7.41 6.02
N PHE A 42 17.34 6.08 6.05
CA PHE A 42 16.78 5.31 4.93
C PHE A 42 15.43 4.68 5.26
N TYR A 43 14.50 4.69 4.30
CA TYR A 43 13.20 4.06 4.40
C TYR A 43 12.89 3.23 3.14
N GLU A 44 12.04 2.23 3.32
CA GLU A 44 11.45 1.49 2.19
C GLU A 44 10.71 2.45 1.26
N GLY A 45 10.98 2.34 -0.05
CA GLY A 45 10.44 3.25 -1.06
C GLY A 45 11.37 4.39 -1.49
N ASP A 46 12.46 4.63 -0.77
CA ASP A 46 13.49 5.58 -1.22
C ASP A 46 14.19 5.05 -2.48
N TYR A 47 14.67 5.96 -3.35
CA TYR A 47 15.38 5.58 -4.56
C TYR A 47 16.88 5.62 -4.34
N LEU A 48 17.57 4.51 -4.58
CA LEU A 48 19.03 4.44 -4.58
C LEU A 48 19.58 5.27 -5.75
N TYR A 49 20.42 6.26 -5.44
CA TYR A 49 21.03 7.15 -6.41
C TYR A 49 22.48 6.76 -6.69
N ASP A 50 23.33 6.68 -5.66
CA ASP A 50 24.72 6.27 -5.78
C ASP A 50 25.24 5.51 -4.56
N ILE A 51 26.32 4.75 -4.77
CA ILE A 51 27.14 4.13 -3.73
C ILE A 51 28.58 4.61 -3.97
N ASN A 52 29.21 5.22 -2.97
CA ASN A 52 30.52 5.85 -3.06
C ASN A 52 30.66 6.84 -4.24
N ASN A 53 29.63 7.65 -4.47
CA ASN A 53 29.54 8.59 -5.61
C ASN A 53 29.52 7.91 -7.00
N ILE A 54 29.25 6.60 -7.07
CA ILE A 54 29.06 5.87 -8.32
C ILE A 54 27.55 5.68 -8.56
N PRO A 55 26.95 6.31 -9.58
CA PRO A 55 25.52 6.21 -9.83
C PRO A 55 25.06 4.79 -10.12
N VAL A 56 24.00 4.34 -9.43
CA VAL A 56 23.46 3.00 -9.58
C VAL A 56 22.34 2.99 -10.62
N LYS A 57 22.62 2.40 -11.80
CA LYS A 57 21.69 2.43 -12.95
C LYS A 57 20.66 1.31 -12.99
N ASN A 58 21.04 0.11 -12.54
CA ASN A 58 20.19 -1.08 -12.61
C ASN A 58 20.66 -2.13 -11.61
N ILE A 59 19.86 -3.18 -11.45
CA ILE A 59 20.09 -4.20 -10.43
C ILE A 59 21.40 -4.95 -10.63
N THR A 60 21.79 -5.22 -11.87
CA THR A 60 23.07 -5.86 -12.20
C THR A 60 24.24 -4.98 -11.80
N HIS A 61 24.18 -3.68 -12.09
CA HIS A 61 25.22 -2.73 -11.67
C HIS A 61 25.33 -2.64 -10.14
N PHE A 62 24.20 -2.65 -9.44
CA PHE A 62 24.17 -2.69 -7.98
C PHE A 62 24.82 -3.97 -7.42
N GLU A 63 24.47 -5.13 -7.96
CA GLU A 63 25.04 -6.42 -7.53
C GLU A 63 26.56 -6.46 -7.77
N THR A 64 27.04 -5.93 -8.89
CA THR A 64 28.47 -5.79 -9.17
C THR A 64 29.14 -4.88 -8.14
N LEU A 65 28.61 -3.68 -7.91
CA LEU A 65 29.16 -2.74 -6.92
C LEU A 65 29.25 -3.34 -5.53
N ILE A 66 28.21 -4.06 -5.08
CA ILE A 66 28.22 -4.71 -3.76
C ILE A 66 29.23 -5.85 -3.68
N SER A 67 29.41 -6.61 -4.77
CA SER A 67 30.36 -7.73 -4.79
C SER A 67 31.83 -7.30 -4.70
N GLU A 68 32.14 -6.06 -5.06
CA GLU A 68 33.48 -5.48 -5.01
C GLU A 68 33.85 -4.89 -3.64
N LEU A 69 32.87 -4.71 -2.74
CA LEU A 69 33.11 -4.12 -1.42
C LEU A 69 33.71 -5.14 -0.43
N GLU A 70 34.51 -4.68 0.52
CA GLU A 70 35.03 -5.55 1.59
C GLU A 70 34.06 -5.58 2.79
N PRO A 71 33.91 -6.73 3.48
CA PRO A 71 33.14 -6.81 4.72
C PRO A 71 33.62 -5.80 5.77
N ASN A 72 32.70 -5.17 6.50
CA ASN A 72 32.92 -4.10 7.48
C ASN A 72 33.46 -2.77 6.92
N GLN A 73 33.65 -2.65 5.61
CA GLN A 73 33.93 -1.38 4.97
C GLN A 73 32.75 -0.42 5.17
N SER A 74 33.03 0.86 5.45
CA SER A 74 31.99 1.89 5.46
C SER A 74 31.89 2.50 4.07
N VAL A 75 30.67 2.58 3.53
CA VAL A 75 30.39 3.12 2.21
C VAL A 75 29.36 4.23 2.29
N SER A 76 29.56 5.28 1.51
CA SER A 76 28.60 6.38 1.39
C SER A 76 27.47 5.95 0.47
N VAL A 77 26.24 5.93 0.96
CA VAL A 77 25.05 5.61 0.16
C VAL A 77 24.19 6.85 0.03
N THR A 78 23.96 7.28 -1.20
CA THR A 78 23.06 8.40 -1.50
C THR A 78 21.73 7.89 -2.03
N ILE A 79 20.65 8.36 -1.43
CA ILE A 79 19.28 8.10 -1.87
C ILE A 79 18.55 9.39 -2.26
N LEU A 80 17.49 9.22 -3.02
CA LEU A 80 16.50 10.23 -3.33
C LEU A 80 15.18 9.84 -2.65
N ARG A 81 14.71 10.67 -1.72
CA ARG A 81 13.37 10.53 -1.14
C ARG A 81 12.39 11.47 -1.79
N GLU A 82 11.29 10.92 -2.26
CA GLU A 82 10.16 11.68 -2.76
C GLU A 82 9.33 12.20 -1.58
N ASN A 83 9.46 13.49 -1.25
CA ASN A 83 8.65 14.10 -0.18
C ASN A 83 7.28 14.57 -0.70
N ILE A 84 7.27 15.00 -1.95
CA ILE A 84 6.11 15.42 -2.73
C ILE A 84 6.30 14.78 -4.10
N PRO A 85 5.24 14.35 -4.81
CA PRO A 85 5.37 13.79 -6.14
C PRO A 85 6.34 14.59 -7.03
N TYR A 86 7.36 13.94 -7.58
CA TYR A 86 8.43 14.48 -8.44
C TYR A 86 9.44 15.42 -7.78
N PHE A 87 9.33 15.67 -6.47
CA PHE A 87 10.28 16.45 -5.72
C PHE A 87 11.11 15.56 -4.81
N TYR A 88 12.35 15.32 -5.24
CA TYR A 88 13.29 14.47 -4.54
C TYR A 88 14.24 15.28 -3.69
N ARG A 89 14.44 14.86 -2.45
CA ARG A 89 15.52 15.35 -1.60
C ARG A 89 16.59 14.27 -1.51
N MET A 90 17.84 14.67 -1.72
CA MET A 90 18.99 13.80 -1.55
C MET A 90 19.30 13.62 -0.06
N PHE A 91 19.58 12.39 0.33
CA PHE A 91 20.11 12.04 1.64
C PHE A 91 21.30 11.12 1.43
N THR A 92 22.39 11.41 2.11
CA THR A 92 23.61 10.61 2.09
C THR A 92 23.93 10.18 3.51
N ASP A 93 24.24 8.91 3.69
CA ASP A 93 24.66 8.35 4.98
C ASP A 93 25.76 7.31 4.76
N GLU A 94 26.55 7.07 5.80
CA GLU A 94 27.56 6.01 5.79
C GLU A 94 26.96 4.69 6.28
N VAL A 95 27.07 3.65 5.47
CA VAL A 95 26.55 2.31 5.75
C VAL A 95 27.71 1.34 5.84
N LYS A 96 27.71 0.48 6.87
CA LYS A 96 28.69 -0.60 6.97
C LYS A 96 28.25 -1.79 6.11
N VAL A 97 29.18 -2.32 5.33
CA VAL A 97 28.98 -3.54 4.55
C VAL A 97 28.94 -4.73 5.50
N LEU A 98 27.83 -5.46 5.47
CA LEU A 98 27.61 -6.68 6.24
C LEU A 98 27.90 -7.89 5.36
N ASN A 99 28.43 -8.96 5.94
CA ASN A 99 28.55 -10.24 5.26
C ASN A 99 27.51 -11.20 5.82
N GLU A 100 26.45 -11.44 5.04
CA GLU A 100 25.37 -12.34 5.39
C GLU A 100 25.41 -13.55 4.45
N SER A 101 25.68 -14.74 5.00
CA SER A 101 25.72 -15.99 4.23
C SER A 101 26.72 -15.98 3.06
N GLY A 102 27.87 -15.31 3.23
CA GLY A 102 28.91 -15.24 2.21
C GLY A 102 28.61 -14.22 1.10
N LYS A 103 27.60 -13.36 1.26
CA LYS A 103 27.29 -12.26 0.36
C LYS A 103 27.34 -10.94 1.11
N ASN A 104 27.94 -9.93 0.47
CA ASN A 104 27.92 -8.58 0.98
C ASN A 104 26.51 -8.00 0.89
N ASN A 105 26.11 -7.22 1.90
CA ASN A 105 24.82 -6.56 2.00
C ASN A 105 25.00 -5.17 2.64
N LEU A 106 24.23 -4.18 2.21
CA LEU A 106 24.18 -2.84 2.79
C LEU A 106 23.04 -2.68 3.81
N GLY A 107 22.45 -3.80 4.25
CA GLY A 107 21.33 -3.78 5.18
C GLY A 107 20.00 -3.36 4.54
N PHE A 108 19.89 -3.47 3.22
CA PHE A 108 18.67 -3.28 2.44
C PHE A 108 18.75 -4.02 1.11
N TYR A 109 17.59 -4.36 0.55
CA TYR A 109 17.47 -4.90 -0.80
C TYR A 109 17.01 -3.82 -1.77
N VAL A 110 17.19 -4.06 -3.07
CA VAL A 110 16.77 -3.13 -4.11
C VAL A 110 15.99 -3.83 -5.22
N TYR A 111 15.11 -3.08 -5.88
CA TYR A 111 14.38 -3.56 -7.05
C TYR A 111 14.26 -2.44 -8.10
N PRO A 112 14.11 -2.78 -9.40
CA PRO A 112 13.98 -1.77 -10.44
C PRO A 112 12.72 -0.91 -10.21
N SER A 113 12.87 0.41 -10.32
CA SER A 113 11.70 1.29 -10.29
C SER A 113 10.77 0.96 -11.46
N SER A 114 9.46 0.96 -11.21
CA SER A 114 8.47 0.67 -12.26
C SER A 114 8.48 1.79 -13.31
N PHE A 115 8.34 1.52 -14.62
CA PHE A 115 8.26 2.56 -15.67
C PHE A 115 7.07 3.54 -15.52
N SER A 116 6.08 3.19 -14.71
CA SER A 116 4.89 4.00 -14.46
C SER A 116 4.49 3.88 -12.99
N ASN A 117 3.79 4.88 -12.46
CA ASN A 117 3.14 4.77 -11.15
C ASN A 117 1.81 4.02 -11.22
N LEU A 118 1.37 3.63 -12.42
CA LEU A 118 0.23 2.74 -12.58
C LEU A 118 0.58 1.39 -11.95
N LYS A 119 -0.19 1.01 -10.93
CA LYS A 119 -0.07 -0.28 -10.28
C LYS A 119 -0.97 -1.25 -11.02
N PHE A 120 -0.42 -2.36 -11.48
CA PHE A 120 -1.21 -3.39 -12.16
C PHE A 120 -1.44 -4.54 -11.21
N SER A 121 -2.65 -5.09 -11.25
CA SER A 121 -2.97 -6.27 -10.44
C SER A 121 -2.10 -7.47 -10.81
N THR A 122 -1.99 -8.41 -9.89
CA THR A 122 -1.34 -9.73 -10.00
C THR A 122 -1.72 -10.48 -11.26
N TYR A 123 -2.95 -10.30 -11.75
CA TYR A 123 -3.42 -10.84 -13.02
C TYR A 123 -2.56 -10.41 -14.22
N PHE A 124 -2.03 -9.19 -14.20
CA PHE A 124 -1.25 -8.62 -15.30
C PHE A 124 0.26 -8.66 -15.05
N SER A 125 0.71 -8.44 -13.81
CA SER A 125 2.14 -8.48 -13.45
C SER A 125 2.68 -9.90 -13.30
N GLY A 126 1.80 -10.88 -13.09
CA GLY A 126 2.16 -12.21 -12.63
C GLY A 126 2.13 -12.27 -11.10
N TYR A 127 2.12 -13.47 -10.56
CA TYR A 127 1.97 -13.70 -9.13
C TYR A 127 2.84 -14.86 -8.66
N THR A 128 3.17 -14.82 -7.38
CA THR A 128 3.72 -15.97 -6.67
C THR A 128 2.56 -16.67 -5.99
N THR A 129 2.45 -17.97 -6.22
CA THR A 129 1.51 -18.85 -5.52
C THR A 129 2.22 -19.56 -4.39
N TYR A 130 1.65 -19.45 -3.20
CA TYR A 130 1.98 -20.28 -2.06
C TYR A 130 0.84 -21.28 -1.89
N LYS A 131 1.15 -22.58 -2.02
CA LYS A 131 0.23 -23.65 -1.62
C LYS A 131 0.69 -24.16 -0.27
N ILE A 132 -0.25 -24.21 0.67
CA ILE A 132 0.04 -24.47 2.07
C ILE A 132 -0.96 -25.50 2.55
N THR A 133 -0.49 -26.60 3.09
CA THR A 133 -1.36 -27.58 3.75
C THR A 133 -1.60 -27.13 5.19
N SER A 134 -2.80 -27.30 5.71
CA SER A 134 -3.12 -26.91 7.10
C SER A 134 -3.98 -27.98 7.77
N GLU A 135 -3.81 -28.15 9.07
CA GLU A 135 -4.68 -29.02 9.88
C GLU A 135 -6.05 -28.39 10.18
N ASP A 136 -6.10 -27.06 10.30
CA ASP A 136 -7.32 -26.30 10.56
C ASP A 136 -7.40 -25.14 9.58
N ILE A 137 -7.86 -25.45 8.37
CA ILE A 137 -7.84 -24.53 7.23
C ILE A 137 -8.68 -23.29 7.48
N GLN A 138 -9.82 -23.42 8.16
CA GLN A 138 -10.72 -22.29 8.39
C GLN A 138 -10.14 -21.32 9.42
N HIS A 139 -9.48 -21.84 10.46
CA HIS A 139 -8.72 -21.02 11.39
C HIS A 139 -7.53 -20.37 10.70
N ASP A 140 -6.66 -21.18 10.09
CA ASP A 140 -5.39 -20.71 9.53
C ASP A 140 -5.61 -19.73 8.39
N LEU A 141 -6.62 -19.93 7.54
CA LEU A 141 -6.99 -18.97 6.50
C LEU A 141 -7.36 -17.62 7.08
N LYS A 142 -8.17 -17.57 8.15
CA LYS A 142 -8.56 -16.30 8.79
C LYS A 142 -7.37 -15.60 9.44
N VAL A 143 -6.49 -16.35 10.10
CA VAL A 143 -5.28 -15.79 10.72
C VAL A 143 -4.30 -15.28 9.66
N LEU A 144 -4.08 -16.05 8.60
CA LEU A 144 -3.21 -15.67 7.50
C LEU A 144 -3.74 -14.45 6.73
N ASP A 145 -5.03 -14.39 6.44
CA ASP A 145 -5.64 -13.23 5.80
C ASP A 145 -5.41 -11.96 6.64
N LYS A 146 -5.68 -12.04 7.95
CA LYS A 146 -5.43 -10.92 8.87
C LYS A 146 -3.96 -10.55 8.95
N ARG A 147 -3.05 -11.53 8.94
CA ARG A 147 -1.59 -11.30 8.94
C ARG A 147 -1.14 -10.55 7.71
N LEU A 148 -1.56 -11.00 6.51
CA LEU A 148 -1.20 -10.37 5.24
C LEU A 148 -1.72 -8.94 5.17
N TYR A 149 -2.97 -8.72 5.58
CA TYR A 149 -3.56 -7.39 5.65
C TYR A 149 -2.77 -6.45 6.56
N LEU A 150 -2.47 -6.88 7.80
CA LEU A 150 -1.73 -6.07 8.78
C LEU A 150 -0.25 -5.87 8.42
N ALA A 151 0.35 -6.84 7.74
CA ALA A 151 1.70 -6.69 7.17
C ALA A 151 1.74 -5.65 6.04
N GLY A 152 0.58 -5.23 5.52
CA GLY A 152 0.45 -4.28 4.43
C GLY A 152 0.67 -4.92 3.06
N VAL A 153 0.53 -6.24 2.95
CA VAL A 153 0.55 -6.94 1.66
C VAL A 153 -0.66 -6.48 0.87
N LYS A 154 -0.42 -5.95 -0.33
CA LYS A 154 -1.47 -5.45 -1.22
C LYS A 154 -1.70 -6.42 -2.37
N ASP A 155 -2.94 -6.45 -2.86
CA ASP A 155 -3.33 -7.22 -4.05
C ASP A 155 -2.98 -8.72 -3.95
N TYR A 156 -3.24 -9.30 -2.78
CA TYR A 156 -3.19 -10.75 -2.57
C TYR A 156 -4.60 -11.35 -2.68
N ASN A 157 -4.65 -12.62 -3.04
CA ASN A 157 -5.86 -13.43 -3.01
C ASN A 157 -5.57 -14.70 -2.21
N ILE A 158 -6.30 -14.90 -1.12
CA ILE A 158 -6.22 -16.08 -0.28
C ILE A 158 -7.53 -16.86 -0.38
N LYS A 159 -7.42 -18.17 -0.60
CA LYS A 159 -8.58 -19.06 -0.65
C LYS A 159 -8.22 -20.44 -0.14
N ALA A 160 -9.20 -21.10 0.46
CA ALA A 160 -9.14 -22.52 0.74
C ALA A 160 -9.58 -23.31 -0.50
N LYS A 161 -8.87 -24.39 -0.79
CA LYS A 161 -9.26 -25.40 -1.76
C LYS A 161 -8.87 -26.76 -1.21
N ASP A 162 -9.87 -27.59 -0.94
CA ASP A 162 -9.69 -28.90 -0.32
C ASP A 162 -8.88 -28.76 0.98
N ASP A 163 -7.79 -29.51 1.13
CA ASP A 163 -6.91 -29.46 2.30
C ASP A 163 -5.80 -28.38 2.22
N THR A 164 -5.89 -27.47 1.24
CA THR A 164 -4.85 -26.49 0.94
C THR A 164 -5.33 -25.05 0.97
N ILE A 165 -4.53 -24.19 1.55
CA ILE A 165 -4.65 -22.73 1.43
C ILE A 165 -3.78 -22.30 0.25
N ILE A 166 -4.38 -21.58 -0.69
CA ILE A 166 -3.72 -21.03 -1.86
C ILE A 166 -3.67 -19.51 -1.69
N ILE A 167 -2.45 -18.97 -1.64
CA ILE A 167 -2.20 -17.53 -1.57
C ILE A 167 -1.51 -17.10 -2.84
N ASN A 168 -2.16 -16.25 -3.62
CA ASN A 168 -1.54 -15.57 -4.75
C ASN A 168 -1.18 -14.15 -4.32
N SER A 169 0.08 -13.78 -4.48
CA SER A 169 0.59 -12.45 -4.14
C SER A 169 1.40 -11.88 -5.29
N ASN A 170 1.53 -10.56 -5.34
CA ASN A 170 2.45 -9.92 -6.27
C ASN A 170 3.88 -10.41 -5.97
N LYS A 171 4.66 -10.70 -7.02
CA LYS A 171 6.06 -11.16 -6.91
C LYS A 171 6.95 -10.21 -6.12
N ILE A 172 6.55 -8.94 -6.02
CA ILE A 172 7.23 -7.93 -5.21
C ILE A 172 7.16 -8.29 -3.71
N TYR A 173 6.17 -9.03 -3.22
CA TYR A 173 6.09 -9.42 -1.82
C TYR A 173 6.60 -10.83 -1.62
N ASP A 174 7.69 -11.00 -0.85
CA ASP A 174 8.06 -12.32 -0.35
C ASP A 174 7.32 -12.58 0.97
N LEU A 175 6.39 -13.53 0.93
CA LEU A 175 5.57 -13.88 2.09
C LEU A 175 6.23 -14.92 3.00
N SER A 176 7.44 -15.37 2.66
CA SER A 176 8.08 -16.50 3.35
C SER A 176 8.21 -16.28 4.86
N SER A 177 8.60 -15.08 5.32
CA SER A 177 8.71 -14.76 6.75
C SER A 177 7.35 -14.83 7.47
N ILE A 178 6.29 -14.31 6.85
CA ILE A 178 4.93 -14.30 7.40
C ILE A 178 4.35 -15.73 7.48
N LEU A 179 4.61 -16.54 6.45
CA LEU A 179 4.09 -17.90 6.33
C LEU A 179 4.90 -18.92 7.13
N GLN A 180 6.20 -18.70 7.36
CA GLN A 180 7.02 -19.60 8.18
C GLN A 180 6.78 -19.40 9.68
N ALA A 181 6.40 -18.19 10.10
CA ALA A 181 6.12 -17.90 11.49
C ALA A 181 4.84 -18.64 11.95
N LYS A 182 4.97 -19.46 12.99
CA LYS A 182 3.81 -20.18 13.57
C LYS A 182 2.98 -19.23 14.41
N GLY A 183 3.60 -18.23 15.03
CA GLY A 183 2.96 -17.30 15.95
C GLY A 183 2.59 -17.95 17.28
N ASN A 184 3.38 -18.92 17.74
CA ASN A 184 3.25 -19.53 19.06
C ASN A 184 3.69 -18.53 20.13
N PHE A 185 2.72 -17.85 20.73
CA PHE A 185 2.93 -16.85 21.76
C PHE A 185 2.88 -17.49 23.15
N GLU A 186 3.86 -17.18 23.97
CA GLU A 186 3.99 -17.67 25.34
C GLU A 186 4.38 -16.52 26.27
N VAL A 187 3.74 -16.45 27.44
CA VAL A 187 4.14 -15.59 28.55
C VAL A 187 4.69 -16.49 29.64
N LYS A 188 5.92 -16.21 30.08
CA LYS A 188 6.58 -16.95 31.14
C LYS A 188 6.77 -16.09 32.39
N LEU A 189 6.60 -16.72 33.53
CA LEU A 189 6.96 -16.19 34.83
C LEU A 189 8.02 -17.12 35.42
N GLY A 190 9.24 -16.62 35.59
CA GLY A 190 10.40 -17.48 35.80
C GLY A 190 10.59 -18.46 34.63
N ASN A 191 10.51 -19.77 34.91
CA ASN A 191 10.63 -20.84 33.91
C ASN A 191 9.29 -21.45 33.48
N GLU A 192 8.17 -21.02 34.08
CA GLU A 192 6.85 -21.59 33.84
C GLU A 192 6.07 -20.76 32.81
N THR A 193 5.47 -21.43 31.83
CA THR A 193 4.56 -20.79 30.87
C THR A 193 3.19 -20.64 31.51
N ILE A 194 2.75 -19.39 31.68
CA ILE A 194 1.50 -19.04 32.37
C ILE A 194 0.37 -18.61 31.43
N PHE A 195 0.70 -18.04 30.26
CA PHE A 195 -0.27 -17.69 29.22
C PHE A 195 0.22 -18.09 27.84
N THR A 196 -0.74 -18.38 26.96
CA THR A 196 -0.51 -18.78 25.57
C THR A 196 -1.43 -18.02 24.61
N ASN A 197 -1.36 -18.28 23.29
CA ASN A 197 -2.28 -17.70 22.32
C ASN A 197 -3.77 -17.83 22.67
N LYS A 198 -4.17 -18.93 23.34
CA LYS A 198 -5.58 -19.19 23.69
C LYS A 198 -6.11 -18.24 24.77
N ASP A 199 -5.19 -17.64 25.52
CA ASP A 199 -5.48 -16.72 26.61
C ASP A 199 -5.62 -15.27 26.13
N LEU A 200 -5.35 -14.99 24.84
CA LEU A 200 -5.46 -13.67 24.24
C LEU A 200 -6.83 -13.43 23.62
N THR A 201 -7.38 -12.24 23.85
CA THR A 201 -8.63 -11.77 23.20
C THR A 201 -8.37 -10.71 22.13
N TYR A 202 -7.39 -9.85 22.36
CA TYR A 202 -7.13 -8.69 21.49
C TYR A 202 -5.65 -8.30 21.50
N VAL A 203 -5.15 -7.87 20.34
CA VAL A 203 -3.82 -7.30 20.15
C VAL A 203 -4.00 -5.87 19.67
N CYS A 204 -3.37 -4.90 20.34
CA CYS A 204 -3.50 -3.50 19.99
C CYS A 204 -2.93 -3.20 18.59
N LEU A 205 -3.80 -2.76 17.67
CA LEU A 205 -3.41 -2.42 16.30
C LEU A 205 -3.05 -0.95 16.17
N ASP A 206 -3.76 -0.08 16.87
CA ASP A 206 -3.66 1.37 16.82
C ASP A 206 -3.89 2.02 18.19
N SER A 207 -3.55 3.31 18.30
CA SER A 207 -3.41 3.98 19.59
C SER A 207 -4.72 4.38 20.28
N VAL A 208 -5.89 4.05 19.72
CA VAL A 208 -7.17 4.50 20.29
C VAL A 208 -7.59 3.57 21.42
N GLY A 209 -7.27 3.96 22.66
CA GLY A 209 -7.62 3.20 23.86
C GLY A 209 -6.65 2.06 24.23
N CYS A 210 -5.56 1.90 23.48
CA CYS A 210 -4.45 1.01 23.81
C CYS A 210 -3.12 1.57 23.27
N ASN A 211 -2.00 1.04 23.74
CA ASN A 211 -0.66 1.45 23.33
C ASN A 211 -0.10 0.45 22.32
N ALA A 212 0.28 0.97 21.15
CA ALA A 212 1.05 0.26 20.15
C ALA A 212 1.99 1.25 19.46
N LEU A 213 3.04 1.65 20.16
CA LEU A 213 3.90 2.76 19.77
C LEU A 213 5.37 2.51 20.07
N VAL A 214 6.22 3.27 19.38
CA VAL A 214 7.66 3.36 19.62
C VAL A 214 7.97 4.81 19.98
N TYR A 215 8.70 5.02 21.07
CA TYR A 215 9.12 6.37 21.50
C TYR A 215 10.58 6.38 21.92
N ALA A 216 11.23 7.52 21.74
CA ALA A 216 12.59 7.73 22.21
C ALA A 216 12.61 7.94 23.72
N ALA A 217 13.53 7.27 24.41
CA ALA A 217 13.87 7.48 25.79
C ALA A 217 15.36 7.76 25.91
N TYR A 218 15.74 8.52 26.94
CA TYR A 218 17.13 8.88 27.20
C TYR A 218 17.60 8.07 28.40
N ASN A 219 18.44 7.08 28.17
CA ASN A 219 19.09 6.37 29.26
C ASN A 219 20.23 7.25 29.78
N ARG A 220 20.06 7.77 31.00
CA ARG A 220 21.15 8.47 31.68
C ARG A 220 22.19 7.44 32.08
N SER A 221 23.41 7.58 31.56
CA SER A 221 24.55 6.85 32.10
C SER A 221 24.66 7.08 33.62
N PRO A 222 25.07 6.09 34.42
CA PRO A 222 25.31 6.26 35.86
C PRO A 222 26.26 7.42 36.18
N THR A 223 27.13 7.80 35.25
CA THR A 223 28.07 8.92 35.37
C THR A 223 27.49 10.28 34.97
N GLY A 224 26.25 10.32 34.46
CA GLY A 224 25.51 11.54 34.11
C GLY A 224 26.00 12.30 32.88
N LEU A 225 27.07 11.84 32.21
CA LEU A 225 27.77 12.60 31.17
C LEU A 225 27.35 12.25 29.73
N GLU A 226 26.76 11.08 29.51
CA GLU A 226 26.29 10.64 28.19
C GLU A 226 24.85 10.13 28.28
N THR A 227 24.02 10.57 27.34
CA THR A 227 22.65 10.06 27.13
C THR A 227 22.63 9.29 25.83
N GLU A 228 22.61 7.96 25.90
CA GLU A 228 22.29 7.14 24.73
C GLU A 228 20.78 7.23 24.51
N VAL A 229 20.36 7.57 23.28
CA VAL A 229 18.96 7.51 22.88
C VAL A 229 18.62 6.06 22.62
N VAL A 230 17.67 5.53 23.39
CA VAL A 230 17.08 4.22 23.16
C VAL A 230 15.64 4.40 22.68
N TYR A 231 15.13 3.42 21.94
CA TYR A 231 13.77 3.40 21.44
C TYR A 231 12.99 2.31 22.15
N ASN A 232 12.01 2.72 22.94
CA ASN A 232 11.16 1.82 23.70
C ASN A 232 9.95 1.45 22.85
N LEU A 233 9.76 0.16 22.65
CA LEU A 233 8.57 -0.44 22.07
C LEU A 233 7.58 -0.75 23.18
N ILE A 234 6.32 -0.33 22.99
CA ILE A 234 5.20 -0.70 23.85
C ILE A 234 4.10 -1.29 22.97
N LEU A 235 3.67 -2.52 23.28
CA LEU A 235 2.53 -3.16 22.65
C LEU A 235 1.62 -3.80 23.69
N ASP A 236 0.38 -3.32 23.73
CA ASP A 236 -0.64 -3.84 24.61
C ASP A 236 -1.39 -5.03 24.00
N ILE A 237 -1.63 -6.05 24.82
CA ILE A 237 -2.45 -7.22 24.51
C ILE A 237 -3.48 -7.45 25.63
N SER A 238 -4.65 -7.96 25.29
CA SER A 238 -5.72 -8.24 26.25
C SER A 238 -5.88 -9.72 26.48
N LEU A 239 -6.13 -10.09 27.73
CA LEU A 239 -6.35 -11.46 28.16
C LEU A 239 -7.85 -11.80 28.15
N THR A 240 -8.16 -13.09 28.12
CA THR A 240 -9.50 -13.61 28.44
C THR A 240 -9.79 -13.41 29.93
N ASP A 241 -11.07 -13.34 30.31
CA ASP A 241 -11.43 -13.20 31.73
C ASP A 241 -10.95 -14.41 32.55
N SER A 242 -10.94 -15.62 31.96
CA SER A 242 -10.46 -16.83 32.64
C SER A 242 -8.95 -16.85 32.86
N ALA A 243 -8.17 -16.34 31.91
CA ALA A 243 -6.72 -16.17 32.08
C ALA A 243 -6.41 -15.06 33.08
N SER A 244 -7.11 -13.92 32.95
CA SER A 244 -6.99 -12.76 33.83
C SER A 244 -7.19 -13.12 35.31
N ALA A 245 -8.21 -13.94 35.60
CA ALA A 245 -8.54 -14.35 36.97
C ALA A 245 -7.47 -15.22 37.65
N LYS A 246 -6.62 -15.91 36.88
CA LYS A 246 -5.52 -16.75 37.43
C LYS A 246 -4.32 -15.93 37.88
N PHE A 247 -4.18 -14.69 37.39
CA PHE A 247 -2.97 -13.89 37.58
C PHE A 247 -2.59 -13.65 39.06
N PRO A 248 -3.54 -13.33 39.98
CA PRO A 248 -3.20 -13.14 41.39
C PRO A 248 -2.66 -14.40 42.06
N GLU A 249 -3.17 -15.57 41.68
CA GLU A 249 -2.72 -16.83 42.23
C GLU A 249 -1.29 -17.17 41.79
N LEU A 250 -0.96 -16.88 40.53
CA LEU A 250 0.37 -17.11 39.95
C LEU A 250 1.45 -16.22 40.57
N THR A 251 1.07 -15.05 41.08
CA THR A 251 2.00 -14.03 41.60
C THR A 251 2.04 -13.97 43.14
N LYS A 252 1.18 -14.73 43.84
CA LYS A 252 1.03 -14.66 45.32
C LYS A 252 2.30 -14.96 46.12
N ASN A 253 3.21 -15.75 45.55
CA ASN A 253 4.44 -16.19 46.22
C ASN A 253 5.67 -15.33 45.87
N LEU A 254 5.51 -14.34 44.99
CA LEU A 254 6.61 -13.49 44.57
C LEU A 254 6.93 -12.43 45.63
N GLY A 255 8.22 -12.21 45.86
CA GLY A 255 8.71 -11.18 46.78
C GLY A 255 8.72 -9.80 46.12
N ILE A 256 8.88 -8.75 46.93
CA ILE A 256 9.08 -7.38 46.44
C ILE A 256 10.58 -7.19 46.16
N ALA A 257 10.94 -6.74 44.94
CA ALA A 257 12.34 -6.46 44.60
C ALA A 257 12.72 -4.98 44.75
N LYS A 258 11.93 -4.07 44.20
CA LYS A 258 12.25 -2.64 44.17
C LYS A 258 11.01 -1.78 44.28
N CYS A 259 11.16 -0.58 44.84
CA CYS A 259 10.12 0.44 44.89
C CYS A 259 10.64 1.75 44.32
N GLU A 260 9.97 2.26 43.29
CA GLU A 260 10.30 3.49 42.57
C GLU A 260 9.10 4.43 42.60
N GLN A 261 9.30 5.66 43.06
CA GLN A 261 8.30 6.75 42.98
C GLN A 261 6.88 6.31 43.37
N SER A 262 6.73 5.67 44.54
CA SER A 262 5.47 5.12 45.10
C SER A 262 4.89 3.84 44.46
N THR A 263 5.55 3.26 43.46
CA THR A 263 5.18 1.96 42.91
C THR A 263 6.23 0.90 43.27
N CYS A 264 5.79 -0.21 43.84
CA CYS A 264 6.64 -1.36 44.14
C CYS A 264 6.43 -2.45 43.10
N PHE A 265 7.52 -3.09 42.71
CA PHE A 265 7.57 -4.17 41.72
C PHE A 265 8.01 -5.48 42.39
N LEU A 266 7.46 -6.58 41.89
CA LEU A 266 7.83 -7.92 42.31
C LEU A 266 9.23 -8.31 41.80
N ASN A 267 9.78 -9.37 42.37
CA ASN A 267 11.13 -9.87 42.06
C ASN A 267 11.25 -10.59 40.72
N ASP A 268 10.13 -11.01 40.14
CA ASP A 268 10.07 -11.54 38.78
C ASP A 268 9.24 -10.63 37.87
N SER A 269 9.57 -10.69 36.58
CA SER A 269 8.86 -10.02 35.50
C SER A 269 8.22 -11.06 34.58
N LEU A 270 7.17 -10.65 33.87
CA LEU A 270 6.63 -11.44 32.76
C LEU A 270 7.61 -11.36 31.59
N LYS A 271 7.93 -12.50 30.99
CA LYS A 271 8.77 -12.60 29.79
C LYS A 271 7.94 -13.12 28.64
N PHE A 272 7.98 -12.40 27.52
CA PHE A 272 7.19 -12.71 26.34
C PHE A 272 8.03 -13.42 25.30
N TYR A 273 7.49 -14.49 24.74
CA TYR A 273 8.12 -15.27 23.69
C TYR A 273 7.17 -15.44 22.50
N LEU A 274 7.73 -15.40 21.31
CA LEU A 274 7.04 -15.68 20.06
C LEU A 274 7.87 -16.66 19.27
N ASP A 275 7.28 -17.82 18.96
CA ASP A 275 7.98 -18.94 18.31
C ASP A 275 9.27 -19.34 19.04
N GLY A 276 9.27 -19.22 20.38
CA GLY A 276 10.41 -19.53 21.24
C GLY A 276 11.46 -18.40 21.34
N LYS A 277 11.35 -17.33 20.55
CA LYS A 277 12.22 -16.16 20.63
C LYS A 277 11.70 -15.16 21.66
N TYR A 278 12.57 -14.66 22.52
CA TYR A 278 12.24 -13.58 23.45
C TYR A 278 11.90 -12.29 22.68
N ILE A 279 10.77 -11.67 22.99
CA ILE A 279 10.29 -10.46 22.31
C ILE A 279 10.10 -9.26 23.25
N GLY A 280 10.15 -9.45 24.57
CA GLY A 280 10.04 -8.38 25.53
C GLY A 280 9.66 -8.84 26.93
N TYR A 281 9.39 -7.88 27.81
CA TYR A 281 9.04 -8.12 29.21
C TYR A 281 7.98 -7.14 29.74
N GLU A 282 7.44 -7.45 30.93
CA GLU A 282 6.60 -6.55 31.72
C GLU A 282 6.89 -6.73 33.21
N ASP A 283 7.25 -5.65 33.89
CA ASP A 283 7.39 -5.64 35.35
C ASP A 283 6.03 -5.73 36.02
N ILE A 284 5.92 -6.55 37.07
CA ILE A 284 4.67 -6.76 37.79
C ILE A 284 4.62 -5.86 39.00
N SER A 285 3.71 -4.90 39.02
CA SER A 285 3.49 -4.08 40.22
C SER A 285 2.80 -4.90 41.32
N VAL A 286 3.12 -4.60 42.59
CA VAL A 286 2.49 -5.24 43.76
C VAL A 286 0.96 -5.08 43.75
N THR A 287 0.44 -3.99 43.18
CA THR A 287 -1.00 -3.76 43.04
C THR A 287 -1.60 -4.66 41.96
N ALA A 288 -0.96 -4.77 40.80
CA ALA A 288 -1.43 -5.64 39.71
C ALA A 288 -1.44 -7.12 40.11
N ALA A 289 -0.47 -7.56 40.92
CA ALA A 289 -0.39 -8.91 41.44
C ALA A 289 -1.57 -9.32 42.35
N LYS A 290 -2.37 -8.36 42.85
CA LYS A 290 -3.52 -8.65 43.73
C LYS A 290 -4.86 -8.67 43.00
N MET A 291 -4.88 -8.39 41.69
CA MET A 291 -6.12 -8.21 40.94
C MET A 291 -6.07 -8.96 39.60
N PRO A 292 -7.23 -9.37 39.05
CA PRO A 292 -7.28 -9.92 37.70
C PRO A 292 -6.66 -8.96 36.69
N LEU A 293 -5.64 -9.42 35.97
CA LEU A 293 -4.92 -8.59 35.00
C LEU A 293 -5.57 -8.77 33.63
N LYS A 294 -6.32 -7.78 33.14
CA LYS A 294 -7.02 -7.90 31.84
C LYS A 294 -6.12 -7.58 30.64
N LYS A 295 -4.99 -6.93 30.88
CA LYS A 295 -4.15 -6.34 29.87
C LYS A 295 -2.69 -6.54 30.25
N LEU A 296 -1.89 -6.99 29.29
CA LEU A 296 -0.44 -7.10 29.39
C LEU A 296 0.19 -6.09 28.42
N THR A 297 1.39 -5.64 28.75
CA THR A 297 2.14 -4.68 27.96
C THR A 297 3.53 -5.23 27.65
N ILE A 298 3.74 -5.62 26.39
CA ILE A 298 5.05 -6.05 25.90
C ILE A 298 5.95 -4.82 25.78
N LYS A 299 7.02 -4.78 26.58
CA LYS A 299 8.07 -3.75 26.51
C LYS A 299 9.36 -4.33 25.98
N ASN A 300 10.04 -3.58 25.12
CA ASN A 300 11.39 -3.91 24.68
C ASN A 300 12.16 -2.64 24.29
N GLU A 301 13.48 -2.69 24.33
CA GLU A 301 14.35 -1.55 24.08
C GLU A 301 15.25 -1.82 22.87
N PHE A 302 15.37 -0.84 21.99
CA PHE A 302 16.18 -0.92 20.77
C PHE A 302 17.12 0.28 20.66
N LYS A 303 18.29 0.08 20.06
CA LYS A 303 19.19 1.19 19.73
C LYS A 303 18.73 1.96 18.49
N ASN A 304 18.04 1.28 17.58
CA ASN A 304 17.58 1.82 16.31
C ASN A 304 16.04 1.93 16.29
N LYS A 305 15.52 3.09 15.88
CA LYS A 305 14.09 3.34 15.74
C LYS A 305 13.44 2.42 14.72
N ASN A 306 14.11 2.17 13.60
CA ASN A 306 13.59 1.35 12.51
C ASN A 306 13.46 -0.11 12.93
N GLU A 307 14.43 -0.63 13.70
CA GLU A 307 14.34 -1.96 14.31
C GLU A 307 13.14 -2.07 15.26
N ALA A 308 12.94 -1.09 16.14
CA ALA A 308 11.78 -1.05 17.03
C ALA A 308 10.46 -1.00 16.25
N LEU A 309 10.37 -0.18 15.21
CA LEU A 309 9.18 -0.08 14.35
C LEU A 309 8.93 -1.38 13.58
N HIS A 310 9.99 -2.01 13.08
CA HIS A 310 9.92 -3.31 12.42
C HIS A 310 9.41 -4.38 13.38
N GLN A 311 9.98 -4.49 14.58
CA GLN A 311 9.52 -5.44 15.60
C GLN A 311 8.06 -5.17 15.98
N LEU A 312 7.66 -3.91 16.17
CA LEU A 312 6.27 -3.56 16.48
C LEU A 312 5.32 -4.01 15.36
N LYS A 313 5.69 -3.77 14.10
CA LYS A 313 4.92 -4.22 12.93
C LYS A 313 4.82 -5.74 12.91
N GLU A 314 5.92 -6.44 13.14
CA GLU A 314 6.01 -7.91 13.21
C GLU A 314 5.07 -8.50 14.27
N LEU A 315 5.15 -7.97 15.49
CA LEU A 315 4.30 -8.40 16.61
C LEU A 315 2.82 -8.17 16.31
N LYS A 316 2.46 -7.03 15.71
CA LYS A 316 1.06 -6.72 15.38
C LYS A 316 0.42 -7.79 14.50
N TYR A 317 1.11 -8.30 13.48
CA TYR A 317 0.53 -9.32 12.62
C TYR A 317 0.74 -10.74 13.15
N LEU A 318 1.90 -11.08 13.73
CA LEU A 318 2.16 -12.45 14.20
C LEU A 318 1.33 -12.86 15.42
N LEU A 319 0.97 -11.90 16.29
CA LEU A 319 0.15 -12.18 17.48
C LEU A 319 -1.35 -12.39 17.17
N GLN A 320 -1.77 -12.30 15.90
CA GLN A 320 -3.18 -12.47 15.52
C GLN A 320 -3.72 -13.89 15.67
N GLY A 321 -2.86 -14.87 15.95
CA GLY A 321 -3.24 -16.25 16.15
C GLY A 321 -2.09 -17.19 15.83
N LYS A 322 -2.20 -18.43 16.29
CA LYS A 322 -1.26 -19.50 15.94
C LYS A 322 -1.75 -20.20 14.68
N VAL A 323 -0.84 -20.47 13.75
CA VAL A 323 -1.11 -21.28 12.56
C VAL A 323 -0.34 -22.59 12.60
N ASN A 324 -0.93 -23.67 12.09
CA ASN A 324 -0.25 -24.95 11.97
C ASN A 324 -0.10 -25.37 10.50
N LEU A 325 0.81 -24.67 9.84
CA LEU A 325 1.07 -24.86 8.42
C LEU A 325 2.03 -26.02 8.18
N LYS A 326 1.68 -26.86 7.23
CA LYS A 326 2.47 -27.97 6.70
C LYS A 326 2.80 -27.68 5.23
N ASN A 327 4.01 -28.00 4.81
CA ASN A 327 4.49 -27.94 3.42
C ASN A 327 4.09 -26.65 2.68
N ILE A 328 4.97 -25.65 2.71
CA ILE A 328 4.79 -24.42 1.95
C ILE A 328 5.47 -24.61 0.58
N GLU A 329 4.67 -24.80 -0.46
CA GLU A 329 5.17 -24.84 -1.84
C GLU A 329 5.06 -23.45 -2.46
N LYS A 330 6.20 -22.89 -2.88
CA LYS A 330 6.28 -21.62 -3.60
C LYS A 330 6.42 -21.89 -5.10
N SER A 331 5.58 -21.26 -5.91
CA SER A 331 5.66 -21.32 -7.37
C SER A 331 5.42 -19.95 -7.97
N ASP A 332 6.32 -19.51 -8.84
CA ASP A 332 6.18 -18.24 -9.54
C ASP A 332 5.46 -18.44 -10.87
N ASN A 333 4.28 -17.82 -10.98
CA ASN A 333 3.47 -17.87 -12.19
C ASN A 333 3.73 -16.59 -13.02
N PRO A 334 4.24 -16.72 -14.26
CA PRO A 334 4.31 -15.58 -15.17
C PRO A 334 2.89 -15.10 -15.50
N SER A 335 2.76 -13.84 -15.88
CA SER A 335 1.48 -13.33 -16.37
C SER A 335 1.18 -13.93 -17.74
N ASN A 336 0.16 -14.79 -17.79
CA ASN A 336 -0.39 -15.32 -19.04
C ASN A 336 -1.16 -14.26 -19.84
N TYR A 337 -1.43 -13.10 -19.24
CA TYR A 337 -2.26 -12.06 -19.81
C TYR A 337 -1.48 -10.82 -20.22
N LYS A 338 -0.14 -10.82 -20.24
CA LYS A 338 0.63 -9.62 -20.66
C LYS A 338 0.20 -9.14 -22.05
N VAL A 339 0.07 -10.05 -23.02
CA VAL A 339 -0.34 -9.72 -24.39
C VAL A 339 -1.77 -9.18 -24.41
N LEU A 340 -2.69 -9.87 -23.72
CA LEU A 340 -4.09 -9.46 -23.60
C LEU A 340 -4.26 -8.12 -22.87
N PHE A 341 -3.38 -7.85 -21.90
CA PHE A 341 -3.34 -6.60 -21.16
C PHE A 341 -2.93 -5.43 -22.05
N PHE A 342 -1.83 -5.56 -22.80
CA PHE A 342 -1.40 -4.51 -23.72
C PHE A 342 -2.44 -4.26 -24.81
N SER A 343 -3.10 -5.30 -25.32
CA SER A 343 -4.18 -5.12 -26.30
C SER A 343 -5.40 -4.44 -25.69
N LEU A 344 -5.81 -4.79 -24.46
CA LEU A 344 -6.91 -4.10 -23.76
C LEU A 344 -6.56 -2.65 -23.39
N LEU A 345 -5.31 -2.34 -23.05
CA LEU A 345 -4.86 -0.99 -22.73
C LEU A 345 -4.93 -0.07 -23.96
N LEU A 346 -4.61 -0.61 -25.14
CA LEU A 346 -4.64 0.10 -26.42
C LEU A 346 -6.03 0.11 -27.07
N LEU A 347 -6.91 -0.84 -26.71
CA LEU A 347 -8.25 -0.97 -27.27
C LEU A 347 -9.08 0.33 -27.26
N PRO A 348 -9.18 1.10 -26.16
CA PRO A 348 -9.98 2.31 -26.18
C PRO A 348 -9.40 3.37 -27.14
N LEU A 349 -8.08 3.43 -27.30
CA LEU A 349 -7.44 4.29 -28.30
C LEU A 349 -7.83 3.86 -29.72
N PHE A 350 -7.79 2.56 -30.02
CA PHE A 350 -8.24 2.03 -31.31
C PHE A 350 -9.70 2.35 -31.59
N ILE A 351 -10.59 2.18 -30.60
CA ILE A 351 -12.02 2.47 -30.78
C ILE A 351 -12.24 3.96 -31.09
N LEU A 352 -11.52 4.87 -30.41
CA LEU A 352 -11.60 6.30 -30.70
C LEU A 352 -11.10 6.62 -32.12
N ILE A 353 -9.96 6.06 -32.54
CA ILE A 353 -9.38 6.31 -33.86
C ILE A 353 -10.29 5.77 -34.98
N PHE A 354 -10.75 4.52 -34.87
CA PHE A 354 -11.63 3.90 -35.88
C PHE A 354 -13.01 4.53 -35.88
N GLY A 355 -13.60 4.78 -34.70
CA GLY A 355 -14.89 5.45 -34.56
C GLY A 355 -14.85 6.86 -35.13
N GLY A 356 -13.78 7.62 -34.85
CA GLY A 356 -13.57 8.94 -35.41
C GLY A 356 -13.38 8.90 -36.92
N SER A 357 -12.56 7.98 -37.43
CA SER A 357 -12.37 7.78 -38.88
C SER A 357 -13.69 7.45 -39.60
N PHE A 358 -14.53 6.61 -39.00
CA PHE A 358 -15.86 6.29 -39.52
C PHE A 358 -16.78 7.52 -39.57
N ILE A 359 -16.78 8.36 -38.53
CA ILE A 359 -17.52 9.63 -38.52
C ILE A 359 -17.01 10.57 -39.62
N ILE A 360 -15.70 10.66 -39.81
CA ILE A 360 -15.10 11.47 -40.89
C ILE A 360 -15.58 10.95 -42.25
N TYR A 361 -15.51 9.64 -42.47
CA TYR A 361 -15.88 9.01 -43.73
C TYR A 361 -17.38 9.18 -44.03
N LYS A 362 -18.24 8.86 -43.08
CA LYS A 362 -19.70 8.83 -43.28
C LYS A 362 -20.34 10.21 -43.25
N LEU A 363 -19.81 11.13 -42.44
CA LEU A 363 -20.44 12.43 -42.20
C LEU A 363 -19.64 13.60 -42.80
N GLY A 364 -18.41 13.39 -43.26
CA GLY A 364 -17.55 14.45 -43.80
C GLY A 364 -17.04 15.45 -42.77
N GLN A 365 -17.36 15.26 -41.48
CA GLN A 365 -17.10 16.23 -40.42
C GLN A 365 -15.73 16.03 -39.75
N LYS A 366 -14.66 16.35 -40.49
CA LYS A 366 -13.26 16.19 -40.03
C LYS A 366 -12.97 16.85 -38.67
N ARG A 367 -13.44 18.09 -38.48
CA ARG A 367 -13.21 18.85 -37.23
C ARG A 367 -13.87 18.17 -36.04
N THR A 368 -15.16 17.85 -36.15
CA THR A 368 -15.94 17.20 -35.09
C THR A 368 -15.32 15.89 -34.63
N ALA A 369 -14.91 15.04 -35.57
CA ALA A 369 -14.30 13.75 -35.24
C ALA A 369 -12.95 13.93 -34.53
N LEU A 370 -12.10 14.86 -35.00
CA LEU A 370 -10.82 15.15 -34.36
C LEU A 370 -11.00 15.61 -32.90
N TYR A 371 -12.00 16.47 -32.63
CA TYR A 371 -12.32 16.90 -31.27
C TYR A 371 -12.80 15.75 -30.39
N GLY A 372 -13.69 14.89 -30.91
CA GLY A 372 -14.14 13.71 -30.17
C GLY A 372 -13.00 12.77 -29.81
N ILE A 373 -12.04 12.56 -30.73
CA ILE A 373 -10.84 11.77 -30.46
C ILE A 373 -9.99 12.42 -29.37
N LEU A 374 -9.68 13.72 -29.49
CA LEU A 374 -8.83 14.42 -28.52
C LEU A 374 -9.43 14.40 -27.11
N ILE A 375 -10.74 14.60 -26.98
CA ILE A 375 -11.39 14.55 -25.68
C ILE A 375 -11.42 13.12 -25.14
N GLY A 376 -11.73 12.12 -25.96
CA GLY A 376 -11.67 10.72 -25.55
C GLY A 376 -10.28 10.31 -25.06
N VAL A 377 -9.22 10.72 -25.76
CA VAL A 377 -7.83 10.48 -25.33
C VAL A 377 -7.53 11.21 -24.00
N SER A 378 -8.00 12.45 -23.85
CA SER A 378 -7.82 13.20 -22.60
C SER A 378 -8.49 12.52 -21.41
N GLU A 379 -9.66 11.90 -21.61
CA GLU A 379 -10.38 11.15 -20.58
C GLU A 379 -9.67 9.89 -20.15
N ILE A 380 -9.10 9.15 -21.11
CA ILE A 380 -8.29 7.96 -20.82
C ILE A 380 -7.06 8.34 -19.99
N ILE A 381 -6.33 9.39 -20.40
CA ILE A 381 -5.17 9.89 -19.67
C ILE A 381 -5.57 10.35 -18.26
N PHE A 382 -6.67 11.10 -18.15
CA PHE A 382 -7.18 11.57 -16.86
C PHE A 382 -7.59 10.41 -15.95
N ALA A 383 -8.24 9.38 -16.48
CA ALA A 383 -8.60 8.17 -15.74
C ALA A 383 -7.39 7.43 -15.18
N TYR A 384 -6.37 7.21 -16.00
CA TYR A 384 -5.12 6.62 -15.53
C TYR A 384 -4.40 7.52 -14.53
N GLY A 385 -4.47 8.85 -14.70
CA GLY A 385 -3.92 9.83 -13.75
C GLY A 385 -4.52 9.69 -12.36
N ILE A 386 -5.85 9.61 -12.25
CA ILE A 386 -6.52 9.40 -10.96
C ILE A 386 -6.12 8.06 -10.34
N LEU A 387 -6.06 6.98 -11.12
CA LEU A 387 -5.66 5.66 -10.60
C LEU A 387 -4.22 5.67 -10.07
N ALA A 388 -3.32 6.38 -10.75
CA ALA A 388 -1.95 6.59 -10.29
C ALA A 388 -1.90 7.42 -9.00
N ILE A 389 -2.63 8.54 -8.92
CA ILE A 389 -2.70 9.41 -7.73
C ILE A 389 -3.20 8.62 -6.50
N LEU A 390 -4.26 7.83 -6.68
CA LEU A 390 -4.88 7.05 -5.61
C LEU A 390 -4.12 5.75 -5.30
N ASN A 391 -3.03 5.45 -6.01
CA ASN A 391 -2.26 4.21 -5.85
C ASN A 391 -3.12 2.93 -5.96
N ILE A 392 -4.13 2.96 -6.83
CA ILE A 392 -5.08 1.85 -7.02
C ILE A 392 -4.51 0.84 -8.02
N TYR A 393 -4.62 -0.45 -7.69
CA TYR A 393 -4.25 -1.54 -8.61
C TYR A 393 -5.29 -1.67 -9.73
N ILE A 394 -4.83 -1.48 -10.97
CA ILE A 394 -5.61 -1.66 -12.18
C ILE A 394 -5.83 -3.15 -12.39
N ASN A 395 -7.08 -3.55 -12.20
CA ASN A 395 -7.58 -4.88 -12.52
C ASN A 395 -8.39 -4.84 -13.82
N LEU A 396 -8.87 -6.00 -14.26
CA LEU A 396 -9.65 -6.12 -15.49
C LEU A 396 -10.93 -5.25 -15.46
N TYR A 397 -11.57 -5.11 -14.29
CA TYR A 397 -12.78 -4.30 -14.13
C TYR A 397 -12.52 -2.82 -14.39
N PHE A 398 -11.43 -2.25 -13.84
CA PHE A 398 -11.06 -0.86 -14.12
C PHE A 398 -10.79 -0.62 -15.60
N MET A 399 -10.12 -1.55 -16.28
CA MET A 399 -9.87 -1.42 -17.72
C MET A 399 -11.17 -1.40 -18.51
N ILE A 400 -12.09 -2.33 -18.22
CA ILE A 400 -13.41 -2.38 -18.87
C ILE A 400 -14.18 -1.09 -18.60
N LEU A 401 -14.12 -0.58 -17.36
CA LEU A 401 -14.79 0.66 -16.98
C LEU A 401 -14.25 1.87 -17.77
N ILE A 402 -12.92 2.01 -17.87
CA ILE A 402 -12.27 3.07 -18.66
C ILE A 402 -12.68 2.96 -20.13
N ILE A 403 -12.67 1.76 -20.69
CA ILE A 403 -13.09 1.52 -22.09
C ILE A 403 -14.54 1.96 -22.27
N LEU A 404 -15.44 1.51 -21.42
CA LEU A 404 -16.87 1.79 -21.52
C LEU A 404 -17.17 3.28 -21.37
N PHE A 405 -16.54 3.96 -20.41
CA PHE A 405 -16.64 5.41 -20.27
C PHE A 405 -16.13 6.15 -21.50
N SER A 406 -14.95 5.79 -22.00
CA SER A 406 -14.35 6.44 -23.17
C SER A 406 -15.26 6.34 -24.40
N ILE A 407 -15.88 5.18 -24.62
CA ILE A 407 -16.82 4.95 -25.72
C ILE A 407 -18.09 5.79 -25.55
N LEU A 408 -18.71 5.73 -24.35
CA LEU A 408 -19.94 6.46 -24.07
C LEU A 408 -19.76 7.95 -24.26
N THR A 409 -18.67 8.51 -23.72
CA THR A 409 -18.39 9.94 -23.86
C THR A 409 -18.12 10.31 -25.31
N PHE A 410 -17.32 9.51 -26.04
CA PHE A 410 -17.04 9.75 -27.45
C PHE A 410 -18.30 9.77 -28.32
N VAL A 411 -19.18 8.78 -28.15
CA VAL A 411 -20.45 8.70 -28.88
C VAL A 411 -21.34 9.90 -28.53
N TYR A 412 -21.44 10.25 -27.25
CA TYR A 412 -22.22 11.38 -26.78
C TYR A 412 -21.74 12.71 -27.37
N GLN A 413 -20.45 12.97 -27.32
CA GLN A 413 -19.85 14.21 -27.86
C GLN A 413 -20.00 14.30 -29.37
N SER A 414 -19.80 13.18 -30.07
CA SER A 414 -20.02 13.08 -31.50
C SER A 414 -21.48 13.38 -31.86
N TYR A 415 -22.43 12.78 -31.14
CA TYR A 415 -23.87 12.99 -31.34
C TYR A 415 -24.30 14.45 -31.12
N ILE A 416 -23.85 15.08 -30.02
CA ILE A 416 -24.15 16.49 -29.76
C ILE A 416 -23.61 17.37 -30.86
N SER A 417 -22.35 17.16 -31.24
CA SER A 417 -21.69 17.99 -32.25
C SER A 417 -22.41 17.90 -33.59
N ILE A 418 -22.80 16.70 -34.03
CA ILE A 418 -23.56 16.48 -35.26
C ILE A 418 -24.93 17.20 -35.22
N ASN A 419 -25.67 17.07 -34.13
CA ASN A 419 -27.00 17.69 -34.03
C ASN A 419 -26.92 19.21 -33.90
N SER A 420 -25.91 19.72 -33.20
CA SER A 420 -25.69 21.17 -33.08
C SER A 420 -25.36 21.83 -34.44
N ALA A 421 -24.76 21.07 -35.37
CA ALA A 421 -24.45 21.55 -36.72
C ALA A 421 -25.68 21.68 -37.64
N LYS A 422 -26.81 21.01 -37.34
CA LYS A 422 -27.99 20.94 -38.24
C LYS A 422 -29.11 21.93 -37.94
N GLU A 423 -29.22 22.48 -36.74
CA GLU A 423 -30.32 23.42 -36.39
C GLU A 423 -29.96 24.88 -36.66
N SER A 424 -30.90 25.73 -37.09
CA SER A 424 -30.67 27.17 -37.26
C SER A 424 -30.56 27.91 -35.91
N PHE A 425 -29.77 28.99 -35.87
CA PHE A 425 -29.36 29.72 -34.65
C PHE A 425 -30.51 30.10 -33.70
N SER A 426 -31.72 30.37 -34.20
CA SER A 426 -32.87 30.82 -33.40
C SER A 426 -33.67 29.69 -32.74
N LYS A 427 -33.81 28.52 -33.38
CA LYS A 427 -34.40 27.31 -32.74
C LYS A 427 -33.42 26.62 -31.79
N ARG A 428 -32.12 26.88 -31.99
CA ARG A 428 -30.99 26.35 -31.21
C ARG A 428 -31.06 26.70 -29.72
N ALA A 429 -31.51 27.91 -29.34
CA ALA A 429 -31.51 28.34 -27.93
C ALA A 429 -32.65 27.72 -27.08
N ILE A 430 -33.82 27.51 -27.68
CA ILE A 430 -35.04 27.04 -27.00
C ILE A 430 -35.06 25.49 -26.94
N ALA A 431 -34.61 24.79 -27.98
CA ALA A 431 -34.42 23.34 -27.94
C ALA A 431 -33.24 22.93 -27.03
N PHE A 432 -32.22 23.78 -26.88
CA PHE A 432 -31.03 23.50 -26.05
C PHE A 432 -31.33 23.40 -24.54
N THR A 433 -32.29 24.16 -24.02
CA THR A 433 -32.52 24.30 -22.57
C THR A 433 -33.39 23.17 -22.02
N ASN A 434 -34.43 22.75 -22.74
CA ASN A 434 -35.30 21.65 -22.31
C ASN A 434 -34.68 20.25 -22.54
N ASN A 435 -33.83 20.05 -23.55
CA ASN A 435 -33.14 18.76 -23.76
C ASN A 435 -31.88 18.58 -22.88
N LYS A 436 -31.36 19.65 -22.25
CA LYS A 436 -30.14 19.62 -21.42
C LYS A 436 -30.34 18.90 -20.08
N ILE A 437 -31.50 19.12 -19.44
CA ILE A 437 -31.78 18.58 -18.11
C ILE A 437 -31.96 17.06 -18.19
N ASN A 438 -32.78 16.58 -19.13
CA ASN A 438 -33.05 15.14 -19.27
C ASN A 438 -31.81 14.32 -19.69
N LYS A 439 -30.88 14.91 -20.45
CA LYS A 439 -29.67 14.21 -20.93
C LYS A 439 -28.54 14.17 -19.89
N ILE A 440 -28.35 15.24 -19.12
CA ILE A 440 -27.45 15.24 -17.95
C ILE A 440 -27.98 14.25 -16.90
N TYR A 441 -29.30 14.17 -16.71
CA TYR A 441 -29.91 13.15 -15.86
C TYR A 441 -29.59 11.73 -16.33
N PHE A 442 -29.59 11.45 -17.63
CA PHE A 442 -29.28 10.10 -18.13
C PHE A 442 -27.81 9.72 -17.88
N ILE A 443 -26.88 10.67 -18.03
CA ILE A 443 -25.46 10.46 -17.71
C ILE A 443 -25.28 10.29 -16.20
N LEU A 444 -25.87 11.16 -15.39
CA LEU A 444 -25.85 11.05 -13.93
C LEU A 444 -26.49 9.75 -13.45
N LEU A 445 -27.57 9.30 -14.09
CA LEU A 445 -28.23 8.03 -13.80
C LEU A 445 -27.35 6.85 -14.20
N ALA A 446 -26.76 6.86 -15.40
CA ALA A 446 -25.83 5.81 -15.83
C ALA A 446 -24.61 5.73 -14.90
N ILE A 447 -24.08 6.89 -14.49
CA ILE A 447 -22.99 7.00 -13.51
C ILE A 447 -23.42 6.52 -12.13
N ALA A 448 -24.61 6.90 -11.66
CA ALA A 448 -25.13 6.46 -10.36
C ALA A 448 -25.38 4.95 -10.36
N VAL A 449 -25.92 4.40 -11.45
CA VAL A 449 -26.10 2.96 -11.64
C VAL A 449 -24.74 2.25 -11.68
N LEU A 450 -23.74 2.80 -12.40
CA LEU A 450 -22.37 2.27 -12.38
C LEU A 450 -21.76 2.35 -10.96
N ALA A 451 -21.91 3.47 -10.26
CA ALA A 451 -21.39 3.65 -8.90
C ALA A 451 -22.03 2.66 -7.90
N VAL A 452 -23.33 2.38 -8.05
CA VAL A 452 -24.06 1.41 -7.23
C VAL A 452 -23.67 -0.03 -7.60
N LEU A 453 -23.56 -0.34 -8.89
CA LEU A 453 -23.16 -1.67 -9.38
C LEU A 453 -21.72 -2.03 -9.01
N PHE A 454 -20.84 -1.04 -8.87
CA PHE A 454 -19.43 -1.23 -8.58
C PHE A 454 -19.06 -1.12 -7.08
N LEU A 455 -20.01 -1.04 -6.12
CA LEU A 455 -19.77 -1.13 -4.66
C LEU A 455 -18.77 -0.06 -4.10
N PRO A 456 -18.62 0.11 -2.76
CA PRO A 456 -17.95 1.30 -2.20
C PRO A 456 -16.48 1.46 -2.62
N LEU A 457 -15.78 0.38 -2.97
CA LEU A 457 -14.37 0.41 -3.40
C LEU A 457 -14.11 1.22 -4.66
N TYR A 458 -15.06 1.30 -5.59
CA TYR A 458 -14.90 1.99 -6.88
C TYR A 458 -15.68 3.30 -6.97
N SER A 459 -16.51 3.59 -5.96
CA SER A 459 -17.39 4.76 -5.92
C SER A 459 -16.65 6.09 -6.06
N ILE A 460 -15.50 6.25 -5.38
CA ILE A 460 -14.69 7.49 -5.44
C ILE A 460 -14.19 7.76 -6.87
N PHE A 461 -13.65 6.74 -7.54
CA PHE A 461 -13.18 6.88 -8.93
C PHE A 461 -14.33 7.27 -9.86
N VAL A 462 -15.48 6.61 -9.74
CA VAL A 462 -16.68 6.90 -10.55
C VAL A 462 -17.19 8.32 -10.29
N ILE A 463 -17.22 8.77 -9.03
CA ILE A 463 -17.65 10.13 -8.65
C ILE A 463 -16.70 11.19 -9.24
N ILE A 464 -15.38 10.99 -9.14
CA ILE A 464 -14.41 11.94 -9.69
C ILE A 464 -14.53 12.00 -11.22
N GLN A 465 -14.66 10.85 -11.88
CA GLN A 465 -14.91 10.80 -13.33
C GLN A 465 -16.21 11.49 -13.73
N ALA A 466 -17.27 11.31 -12.95
CA ALA A 466 -18.54 11.98 -13.18
C ALA A 466 -18.43 13.49 -13.09
N LEU A 467 -17.75 14.00 -12.07
CA LEU A 467 -17.49 15.42 -11.88
C LEU A 467 -16.67 15.98 -13.04
N TYR A 468 -15.67 15.26 -13.51
CA TYR A 468 -14.90 15.64 -14.69
C TYR A 468 -15.79 15.73 -15.93
N ILE A 469 -16.59 14.70 -16.21
CA ILE A 469 -17.53 14.70 -17.33
C ILE A 469 -18.50 15.89 -17.23
N LEU A 470 -19.02 16.22 -16.04
CA LEU A 470 -19.90 17.38 -15.84
C LEU A 470 -19.20 18.72 -16.14
N ILE A 471 -17.92 18.83 -15.80
CA ILE A 471 -17.11 20.03 -16.06
C ILE A 471 -16.83 20.18 -17.57
N VAL A 472 -16.47 19.07 -18.23
CA VAL A 472 -16.13 19.03 -19.67
C VAL A 472 -17.37 19.14 -20.57
N SER A 473 -18.44 18.42 -20.25
CA SER A 473 -19.65 18.31 -21.10
C SER A 473 -20.54 19.55 -21.11
N LYS A 474 -20.24 20.59 -20.30
CA LYS A 474 -20.96 21.86 -20.42
C LYS A 474 -20.64 22.48 -21.80
N PRO A 475 -21.64 22.86 -22.62
CA PRO A 475 -21.50 23.05 -24.07
C PRO A 475 -20.74 24.31 -24.53
N ALA A 476 -19.91 24.88 -23.66
CA ALA A 476 -19.21 26.11 -23.91
C ALA A 476 -18.11 25.98 -25.00
N PHE A 477 -17.70 24.75 -25.37
CA PHE A 477 -16.79 24.50 -26.49
C PHE A 477 -17.46 24.60 -27.88
N ILE A 478 -18.78 24.39 -27.97
CA ILE A 478 -19.51 24.44 -29.25
C ILE A 478 -19.67 25.90 -29.73
N ASP A 479 -19.74 26.85 -28.80
CA ASP A 479 -19.91 28.27 -29.12
C ASP A 479 -18.68 28.86 -29.85
N ARG A 480 -17.48 28.29 -29.66
CA ARG A 480 -16.25 28.73 -30.34
C ARG A 480 -16.03 28.12 -31.73
N LEU A 481 -16.68 27.00 -32.07
CA LEU A 481 -16.47 26.33 -33.35
C LEU A 481 -17.25 26.94 -34.53
N ASN A 482 -18.18 27.84 -34.22
CA ASN A 482 -18.96 28.58 -35.21
C ASN A 482 -18.44 30.01 -35.45
N TYR A 483 -17.28 30.36 -34.88
CA TYR A 483 -16.40 31.44 -35.32
C TYR A 483 -15.16 30.81 -35.95
#